data_AF-A0A2K5PUR1-F1
#
_entry.id   AF-A0A2K5PUR1-F1
#
_cell.length_a   1.000
_cell.length_b   1.000
_cell.length_c   1.000
_cell.angle_alpha   90.00
_cell.angle_beta   90.00
_cell.angle_gamma   90.00
#
_symmetry.space_group_name_H-M   'P 1'
#
loop_
_entity.id
_entity.type
_entity.pdbx_description
1 polymer ?
#
loop_
_entity_poly.entity_id
_entity_poly.type
_entity_poly.pdbx_seq_one_letter_code
_entity_poly.pdbx_strand_id
1 'polypeptide(L)'
;MEAVAGQVAWSASPWRGGESRDWKAESLANLGSSRWCKGPGAGAIRPELREAAPAREAALLGGPHHLSPASADMLLLKKQTEDISSIYDIRGRLGSGAFSEVLLAQERGSAHLVALKCIPKKALRGKEALVENEIAVLRRISHPNIVALEDVHESPSHLYLAMELVTGGELFDRIMERGSYTEKDASHLVGQVLGAVSYLHSLGIVHRDLKPENLLYATPFEDSKIMVSDFGLSKIQAGNMLGTACGTPGYVAPELLEQKPYGKAVDVWALGVISYILLCGYPPFYDESDPELFSQILRASYEFDSPFWDDISESAKDFIRHLLERDPQKRFTCQQALQHLWISGDTAFDRDILGSVSEQIQKNFARTHWKRAFNATSFLRHIRKLGQSPEGERASEQGMARHSHSGLRAGQTLKW
;
A
#
# COMPACT_ATOMS: atom_id res chain seq x y z
N MET A 1 27.92 -38.79 -6.95
CA MET A 1 29.31 -38.32 -7.01
C MET A 1 29.26 -36.81 -7.21
N GLU A 2 29.66 -36.10 -6.15
CA GLU A 2 30.08 -34.69 -6.05
C GLU A 2 30.85 -34.20 -7.28
N ALA A 3 31.04 -32.92 -7.62
CA ALA A 3 30.78 -31.56 -7.11
C ALA A 3 30.83 -30.65 -8.40
N VAL A 4 30.63 -29.34 -8.46
CA VAL A 4 31.17 -28.23 -7.65
C VAL A 4 30.28 -27.00 -7.93
N ALA A 5 29.78 -26.40 -6.85
CA ALA A 5 29.19 -25.06 -6.85
C ALA A 5 30.31 -24.02 -6.62
N GLY A 6 30.38 -23.01 -7.48
CA GLY A 6 31.26 -21.85 -7.29
C GLY A 6 30.57 -20.79 -6.43
N GLN A 7 30.91 -20.74 -5.14
CA GLN A 7 30.65 -19.60 -4.27
C GLN A 7 31.77 -18.56 -4.47
N VAL A 8 31.39 -17.32 -4.77
CA VAL A 8 32.28 -16.16 -4.65
C VAL A 8 31.98 -15.50 -3.31
N ALA A 9 32.90 -15.68 -2.36
CA ALA A 9 32.91 -15.00 -1.08
C ALA A 9 33.56 -13.62 -1.24
N TRP A 10 32.91 -12.57 -0.75
CA TRP A 10 33.53 -11.27 -0.52
C TRP A 10 33.96 -11.19 0.94
N SER A 11 35.27 -11.25 1.17
CA SER A 11 35.89 -11.01 2.47
C SER A 11 36.10 -9.50 2.65
N ALA A 12 35.54 -8.97 3.74
CA ALA A 12 35.85 -7.63 4.22
C ALA A 12 37.26 -7.59 4.82
N SER A 13 38.02 -6.53 4.52
CA SER A 13 39.21 -6.15 5.28
C SER A 13 39.21 -4.64 5.54
N PRO A 14 39.65 -4.20 6.73
CA PRO A 14 39.39 -2.86 7.25
C PRO A 14 40.39 -1.84 6.71
N TRP A 15 39.90 -0.71 6.23
CA TRP A 15 40.73 0.41 5.81
C TRP A 15 40.92 1.43 6.94
N ARG A 16 42.19 1.67 7.27
CA ARG A 16 42.71 2.76 8.10
C ARG A 16 42.62 4.08 7.34
N GLY A 17 42.39 5.16 8.09
CA GLY A 17 42.15 6.51 7.56
C GLY A 17 43.37 7.24 6.99
N GLY A 18 43.09 8.46 6.52
CA GLY A 18 44.09 9.45 6.15
C GLY A 18 43.62 10.42 5.07
N GLU A 19 43.47 11.68 5.48
CA GLU A 19 43.71 12.91 4.69
C GLU A 19 42.65 13.47 3.72
N SER A 20 41.93 14.48 4.25
CA SER A 20 41.73 15.84 3.74
C SER A 20 42.00 16.12 2.25
N ARG A 21 40.95 16.54 1.52
CA ARG A 21 41.05 17.55 0.45
C ARG A 21 39.80 18.43 0.38
N ASP A 22 40.04 19.72 0.63
CA ASP A 22 39.20 20.86 0.31
C ASP A 22 38.66 20.83 -1.13
N TRP A 23 37.39 21.17 -1.30
CA TRP A 23 36.87 21.76 -2.54
C TRP A 23 36.07 23.01 -2.21
N LYS A 24 36.69 24.17 -2.44
CA LYS A 24 36.03 25.48 -2.50
C LYS A 24 35.20 25.56 -3.77
N ALA A 25 33.91 25.87 -3.64
CA ALA A 25 33.08 26.31 -4.75
C ALA A 25 33.14 27.84 -4.84
N GLU A 26 33.71 28.33 -5.95
CA GLU A 26 33.74 29.75 -6.28
C GLU A 26 32.38 30.26 -6.75
N SER A 27 32.11 31.48 -6.32
CA SER A 27 30.97 32.31 -6.66
C SER A 27 31.18 32.97 -8.03
N LEU A 28 30.15 32.99 -8.88
CA LEU A 28 30.03 33.97 -9.96
C LEU A 28 28.70 34.70 -9.82
N ALA A 29 28.82 36.03 -9.79
CA ALA A 29 27.78 36.99 -9.49
C ALA A 29 27.12 37.56 -10.77
N ASN A 30 25.88 37.99 -10.58
CA ASN A 30 25.22 39.22 -11.06
C ASN A 30 25.10 39.52 -12.56
N LEU A 31 23.85 39.81 -12.97
CA LEU A 31 23.30 41.05 -13.56
C LEU A 31 21.84 40.74 -14.00
N GLY A 32 20.79 41.54 -13.80
CA GLY A 32 20.68 42.94 -13.42
C GLY A 32 19.22 43.35 -13.13
N SER A 33 19.08 44.63 -12.80
CA SER A 33 17.98 45.32 -12.11
C SER A 33 16.96 45.98 -13.05
N SER A 34 15.70 46.12 -12.59
CA SER A 34 14.81 47.28 -12.82
C SER A 34 13.53 47.11 -11.97
N ARG A 35 13.31 47.77 -10.82
CA ARG A 35 12.99 49.20 -10.52
C ARG A 35 11.48 49.54 -10.58
N TRP A 36 10.90 49.61 -9.38
CA TRP A 36 9.88 50.55 -8.82
C TRP A 36 8.90 51.32 -9.73
N CYS A 37 7.61 51.27 -9.37
CA CYS A 37 6.69 52.44 -9.33
C CYS A 37 5.58 52.24 -8.27
N LYS A 38 5.27 53.32 -7.52
CA LYS A 38 4.23 53.42 -6.46
C LYS A 38 2.94 54.04 -7.03
N GLY A 39 1.78 53.49 -6.61
CA GLY A 39 0.39 54.02 -6.40
C GLY A 39 -0.19 55.22 -7.22
N PRO A 40 -1.43 55.71 -6.94
CA PRO A 40 -2.41 55.32 -5.89
C PRO A 40 -3.89 55.19 -6.39
N GLY A 41 -4.84 54.89 -5.48
CA GLY A 41 -6.17 55.54 -5.50
C GLY A 41 -7.45 54.68 -5.66
N ALA A 42 -8.24 54.69 -4.59
CA ALA A 42 -9.66 54.34 -4.38
C ALA A 42 -10.67 54.36 -5.56
N GLY A 43 -11.72 53.53 -5.43
CA GLY A 43 -13.01 53.78 -6.10
C GLY A 43 -13.92 52.55 -6.22
N ALA A 44 -14.88 52.41 -5.30
CA ALA A 44 -15.94 51.42 -5.32
C ALA A 44 -16.99 51.71 -6.40
N ILE A 45 -17.37 50.73 -7.22
CA ILE A 45 -18.61 50.76 -8.02
C ILE A 45 -19.18 49.33 -8.13
N ARG A 46 -20.42 49.16 -7.63
CA ARG A 46 -21.30 47.99 -7.88
C ARG A 46 -21.82 48.02 -9.32
N PRO A 47 -22.19 46.86 -9.91
CA PRO A 47 -23.32 46.84 -10.81
C PRO A 47 -24.42 45.87 -10.38
N GLU A 48 -25.63 46.26 -10.74
CA GLU A 48 -26.94 45.70 -10.46
C GLU A 48 -27.16 44.34 -11.14
N LEU A 49 -27.78 43.41 -10.41
CA LEU A 49 -28.35 42.17 -10.96
C LEU A 49 -29.83 42.44 -11.32
N ARG A 50 -30.15 42.39 -12.61
CA ARG A 50 -31.51 42.32 -13.13
C ARG A 50 -31.98 40.87 -13.16
N GLU A 51 -33.14 40.61 -12.56
CA GLU A 51 -33.92 39.39 -12.72
C GLU A 51 -34.46 39.26 -14.16
N ALA A 52 -34.52 38.03 -14.67
CA ALA A 52 -35.46 37.62 -15.71
C ALA A 52 -35.81 36.12 -15.58
N ALA A 53 -37.10 35.85 -15.74
CA ALA A 53 -37.84 34.63 -15.45
C ALA A 53 -37.70 33.52 -16.55
N PRO A 54 -38.33 32.33 -16.39
CA PRO A 54 -37.88 31.07 -16.97
C PRO A 54 -38.44 30.79 -18.37
N ALA A 55 -37.67 30.06 -19.19
CA ALA A 55 -38.11 29.54 -20.47
C ALA A 55 -38.31 28.02 -20.43
N ARG A 56 -39.41 27.62 -21.05
CA ARG A 56 -40.08 26.32 -21.01
C ARG A 56 -39.41 25.32 -21.95
N GLU A 57 -39.59 24.05 -21.58
CA GLU A 57 -39.41 22.83 -22.36
C GLU A 57 -39.98 22.93 -23.79
N ALA A 58 -39.17 22.51 -24.77
CA ALA A 58 -39.63 22.10 -26.10
C ALA A 58 -38.81 20.89 -26.56
N ALA A 59 -39.47 19.75 -26.69
CA ALA A 59 -38.93 18.52 -27.27
C ALA A 59 -38.88 18.62 -28.80
N LEU A 60 -37.76 18.21 -29.42
CA LEU A 60 -37.70 17.83 -30.84
C LEU A 60 -36.71 16.67 -31.06
N LEU A 61 -37.12 15.81 -31.97
CA LEU A 61 -36.59 14.48 -32.34
C LEU A 61 -35.38 14.55 -33.29
N GLY A 62 -34.45 13.59 -33.14
CA GLY A 62 -33.76 12.92 -34.27
C GLY A 62 -32.32 13.31 -34.61
N GLY A 63 -31.39 12.35 -34.56
CA GLY A 63 -30.08 12.38 -35.24
C GLY A 63 -29.02 11.46 -34.61
N PRO A 64 -28.17 10.76 -35.39
CA PRO A 64 -27.26 9.74 -34.87
C PRO A 64 -26.23 10.38 -33.94
N HIS A 65 -26.01 9.76 -32.79
CA HIS A 65 -25.06 10.18 -31.77
C HIS A 65 -23.68 10.44 -32.38
N HIS A 66 -23.36 11.72 -32.62
CA HIS A 66 -21.98 12.17 -32.58
C HIS A 66 -21.51 11.97 -31.14
N LEU A 67 -20.72 10.91 -30.93
CA LEU A 67 -19.95 10.71 -29.71
C LEU A 67 -19.20 12.01 -29.41
N SER A 68 -19.32 12.52 -28.18
CA SER A 68 -18.57 13.70 -27.77
C SER A 68 -17.06 13.40 -27.86
N PRO A 69 -16.21 14.42 -28.07
CA PRO A 69 -14.76 14.22 -28.14
C PRO A 69 -14.17 13.50 -26.91
N ALA A 70 -14.82 13.65 -25.75
CA ALA A 70 -14.43 12.96 -24.52
C ALA A 70 -14.55 11.43 -24.58
N SER A 71 -15.44 10.90 -25.43
CA SER A 71 -15.62 9.45 -25.61
C SER A 71 -14.59 8.81 -26.56
N ALA A 72 -13.99 9.59 -27.45
CA ALA A 72 -12.96 9.12 -28.38
C ALA A 72 -11.58 8.99 -27.70
N ASP A 73 -11.25 9.90 -26.77
CA ASP A 73 -10.03 9.80 -25.94
C ASP A 73 -10.10 8.63 -24.95
N MET A 74 -11.30 8.15 -24.63
CA MET A 74 -11.51 7.03 -23.70
C MET A 74 -11.13 5.67 -24.31
N LEU A 75 -11.15 5.55 -25.65
CA LEU A 75 -10.76 4.34 -26.40
C LEU A 75 -9.24 4.17 -26.53
N LEU A 76 -8.43 5.16 -26.12
CA LEU A 76 -6.96 5.14 -26.11
C LEU A 76 -6.35 4.78 -24.75
N LEU A 77 -7.20 4.43 -23.76
CA LEU A 77 -6.77 4.19 -22.39
C LEU A 77 -6.09 2.84 -22.17
N LYS A 78 -6.44 1.82 -22.96
CA LYS A 78 -5.92 0.45 -22.84
C LYS A 78 -5.53 -0.06 -24.23
N LYS A 79 -4.30 -0.54 -24.38
CA LYS A 79 -3.83 -1.18 -25.60
C LYS A 79 -4.30 -2.64 -25.60
N GLN A 80 -5.11 -3.03 -26.58
CA GLN A 80 -5.46 -4.45 -26.76
C GLN A 80 -4.21 -5.21 -27.17
N THR A 81 -3.93 -6.34 -26.53
CA THR A 81 -2.72 -7.13 -26.72
C THR A 81 -3.07 -8.60 -26.55
N GLU A 82 -2.90 -9.40 -27.60
CA GLU A 82 -3.21 -10.85 -27.52
C GLU A 82 -2.29 -11.56 -26.55
N ASP A 83 -0.99 -11.29 -26.64
CA ASP A 83 0.04 -11.83 -25.75
C ASP A 83 0.98 -10.72 -25.26
N ILE A 84 1.01 -10.49 -23.95
CA ILE A 84 1.86 -9.48 -23.32
C ILE A 84 3.36 -9.76 -23.55
N SER A 85 3.74 -11.02 -23.80
CA SER A 85 5.13 -11.42 -24.07
C SER A 85 5.65 -10.85 -25.39
N SER A 86 4.76 -10.41 -26.29
CA SER A 86 5.10 -9.71 -27.54
C SER A 86 5.49 -8.25 -27.33
N ILE A 87 5.12 -7.65 -26.18
CA ILE A 87 5.44 -6.27 -25.82
C ILE A 87 6.57 -6.22 -24.80
N TYR A 88 6.54 -7.13 -23.81
CA TYR A 88 7.51 -7.15 -22.73
C TYR A 88 8.25 -8.49 -22.64
N ASP A 89 9.56 -8.43 -22.39
CA ASP A 89 10.39 -9.55 -22.00
C ASP A 89 10.35 -9.70 -20.47
N ILE A 90 9.74 -10.79 -19.99
CA ILE A 90 9.54 -11.03 -18.55
C ILE A 90 10.84 -11.56 -17.95
N ARG A 91 11.38 -10.85 -16.95
CA ARG A 91 12.68 -11.14 -16.33
C ARG A 91 12.56 -11.92 -15.02
N GLY A 92 11.50 -11.71 -14.25
CA GLY A 92 11.30 -12.36 -12.97
C GLY A 92 10.06 -11.88 -12.23
N ARG A 93 9.77 -12.50 -11.08
CA ARG A 93 8.67 -12.09 -10.20
C ARG A 93 9.18 -11.12 -9.15
N LEU A 94 8.51 -9.97 -9.01
CA LEU A 94 8.76 -8.99 -7.94
C LEU A 94 7.86 -9.24 -6.73
N GLY A 95 6.60 -9.63 -6.96
CA GLY A 95 5.64 -9.86 -5.88
C GLY A 95 4.43 -10.66 -6.30
N SER A 96 3.68 -11.17 -5.32
CA SER A 96 2.41 -11.87 -5.52
C SER A 96 1.39 -11.39 -4.49
N GLY A 97 0.26 -10.89 -4.96
CA GLY A 97 -0.91 -10.56 -4.16
C GLY A 97 -1.99 -11.65 -4.24
N ALA A 98 -3.10 -11.46 -3.51
CA ALA A 98 -4.22 -12.41 -3.51
C ALA A 98 -4.89 -12.55 -4.89
N PHE A 99 -4.87 -11.49 -5.71
CA PHE A 99 -5.55 -11.44 -7.01
C PHE A 99 -4.71 -10.79 -8.12
N SER A 100 -3.39 -10.65 -7.91
CA SER A 100 -2.49 -10.08 -8.89
C SER A 100 -1.06 -10.58 -8.70
N GLU A 101 -0.30 -10.61 -9.77
CA GLU A 101 1.15 -10.87 -9.75
C GLU A 101 1.87 -9.62 -10.25
N VAL A 102 3.04 -9.31 -9.69
CA VAL A 102 3.90 -8.22 -10.17
C VAL A 102 5.18 -8.82 -10.71
N LEU A 103 5.48 -8.55 -11.97
CA LEU A 103 6.62 -9.09 -12.70
C LEU A 103 7.61 -7.97 -13.05
N LEU A 104 8.90 -8.24 -12.94
CA LEU A 104 9.93 -7.41 -13.57
C LEU A 104 9.89 -7.71 -15.06
N ALA A 105 9.73 -6.66 -15.87
CA ALA A 105 9.64 -6.80 -17.31
C ALA A 105 10.44 -5.70 -18.02
N GLN A 106 10.97 -6.02 -19.20
CA GLN A 106 11.64 -5.06 -20.07
C GLN A 106 10.80 -4.84 -21.31
N GLU A 107 10.53 -3.60 -21.68
CA GLU A 107 9.87 -3.31 -22.95
C GLU A 107 10.75 -3.78 -24.13
N ARG A 108 10.16 -4.53 -25.06
CA ARG A 108 10.90 -5.05 -26.21
C ARG A 108 11.33 -3.92 -27.13
N GLY A 109 12.60 -3.94 -27.52
CA GLY A 109 13.19 -2.93 -28.39
C GLY A 109 13.70 -1.70 -27.63
N SER A 110 13.56 -1.64 -26.31
CA SER A 110 14.16 -0.60 -25.47
C SER A 110 14.92 -1.23 -24.28
N ALA A 111 15.69 -0.41 -23.56
CA ALA A 111 16.32 -0.81 -22.29
C ALA A 111 15.39 -0.54 -21.09
N HIS A 112 14.16 -0.10 -21.34
CA HIS A 112 13.25 0.39 -20.32
C HIS A 112 12.67 -0.76 -19.50
N LEU A 113 12.80 -0.68 -18.17
CA LEU A 113 12.32 -1.69 -17.24
C LEU A 113 11.09 -1.17 -16.49
N VAL A 114 10.13 -2.06 -16.29
CA VAL A 114 8.85 -1.76 -15.64
C VAL A 114 8.51 -2.83 -14.60
N ALA A 115 7.70 -2.44 -13.62
CA ALA A 115 6.95 -3.36 -12.78
C ALA A 115 5.59 -3.63 -13.43
N LEU A 116 5.41 -4.83 -13.97
CA LEU A 116 4.21 -5.23 -14.69
C LEU A 116 3.23 -5.95 -13.75
N LYS A 117 2.17 -5.25 -13.34
CA LYS A 117 1.11 -5.82 -12.50
C LYS A 117 0.06 -6.52 -13.37
N CYS A 118 -0.01 -7.84 -13.24
CA CYS A 118 -0.88 -8.74 -13.97
C CYS A 118 -2.13 -9.06 -13.14
N ILE A 119 -3.32 -8.75 -13.67
CA ILE A 119 -4.60 -8.93 -12.97
C ILE A 119 -5.52 -9.81 -13.82
N PRO A 120 -5.92 -10.99 -13.34
CA PRO A 120 -6.85 -11.85 -14.07
C PRO A 120 -8.21 -11.16 -14.22
N LYS A 121 -8.75 -11.09 -15.44
CA LYS A 121 -10.07 -10.51 -15.71
C LYS A 121 -11.20 -11.19 -14.94
N LYS A 122 -11.04 -12.48 -14.62
CA LYS A 122 -11.98 -13.21 -13.77
C LYS A 122 -12.18 -12.55 -12.40
N ALA A 123 -11.14 -11.93 -11.84
CA ALA A 123 -11.22 -11.19 -10.57
C ALA A 123 -11.96 -9.84 -10.69
N LEU A 124 -12.12 -9.35 -11.93
CA LEU A 124 -12.72 -8.06 -12.26
C LEU A 124 -14.17 -8.16 -12.74
N ARG A 125 -14.71 -9.39 -12.84
CA ARG A 125 -16.03 -9.65 -13.40
C ARG A 125 -17.13 -8.90 -12.65
N GLY A 126 -17.95 -8.14 -13.38
CA GLY A 126 -19.02 -7.30 -12.81
C GLY A 126 -18.53 -5.96 -12.24
N LYS A 127 -17.25 -5.63 -12.40
CA LYS A 127 -16.62 -4.37 -11.96
C LYS A 127 -15.84 -3.68 -13.08
N GLU A 128 -16.03 -4.09 -14.33
CA GLU A 128 -15.25 -3.64 -15.49
C GLU A 128 -15.30 -2.12 -15.66
N ALA A 129 -16.49 -1.52 -15.56
CA ALA A 129 -16.66 -0.06 -15.65
C ALA A 129 -15.96 0.69 -14.50
N LEU A 130 -15.89 0.10 -13.30
CA LEU A 130 -15.16 0.69 -12.17
C LEU A 130 -13.65 0.65 -12.42
N VAL A 131 -13.15 -0.48 -12.96
CA VAL A 131 -11.74 -0.63 -13.35
C VAL A 131 -11.35 0.40 -14.40
N GLU A 132 -12.19 0.62 -15.40
CA GLU A 132 -11.94 1.59 -16.47
C GLU A 132 -11.84 3.02 -15.97
N ASN A 133 -12.80 3.42 -15.14
CA ASN A 133 -12.78 4.74 -14.52
C ASN A 133 -11.54 4.90 -13.62
N GLU A 134 -11.16 3.86 -12.88
CA GLU A 134 -9.98 3.89 -12.03
C GLU A 134 -8.68 3.99 -12.84
N ILE A 135 -8.52 3.23 -13.93
CA ILE A 135 -7.38 3.36 -14.85
C ILE A 135 -7.29 4.77 -15.44
N ALA A 136 -8.42 5.35 -15.85
CA ALA A 136 -8.46 6.70 -16.39
C ALA A 136 -7.97 7.75 -15.37
N VAL A 137 -8.30 7.55 -14.10
CA VAL A 137 -7.80 8.37 -13.00
C VAL A 137 -6.31 8.09 -12.75
N LEU A 138 -5.90 6.83 -12.70
CA LEU A 138 -4.53 6.39 -12.43
C LEU A 138 -3.52 7.00 -13.41
N ARG A 139 -3.85 7.06 -14.72
CA ARG A 139 -2.95 7.65 -15.74
C ARG A 139 -2.73 9.15 -15.59
N ARG A 140 -3.58 9.85 -14.83
CA ARG A 140 -3.50 11.31 -14.62
C ARG A 140 -2.73 11.68 -13.35
N ILE A 141 -2.35 10.69 -12.56
CA ILE A 141 -1.63 10.87 -11.30
C ILE A 141 -0.17 11.11 -11.63
N SER A 142 0.33 12.26 -11.18
CA SER A 142 1.73 12.63 -11.31
C SER A 142 2.14 13.31 -10.01
N HIS A 143 2.92 12.59 -9.21
CA HIS A 143 3.43 13.07 -7.93
C HIS A 143 4.80 12.44 -7.67
N PRO A 144 5.79 13.20 -7.17
CA PRO A 144 7.15 12.71 -7.00
C PRO A 144 7.25 11.50 -6.05
N ASN A 145 6.31 11.33 -5.13
CA ASN A 145 6.28 10.23 -4.15
C ASN A 145 5.19 9.18 -4.44
N ILE A 146 4.71 9.05 -5.69
CA ILE A 146 3.73 8.03 -6.09
C ILE A 146 4.26 7.30 -7.31
N VAL A 147 4.23 5.97 -7.30
CA VAL A 147 4.64 5.14 -8.45
C VAL A 147 3.75 5.45 -9.65
N ALA A 148 4.37 5.85 -10.76
CA ALA A 148 3.63 6.21 -11.97
C ALA A 148 3.05 4.98 -12.69
N LEU A 149 1.86 5.16 -13.28
CA LEU A 149 1.30 4.23 -14.26
C LEU A 149 1.72 4.68 -15.66
N GLU A 150 2.61 3.93 -16.29
CA GLU A 150 3.20 4.28 -17.58
C GLU A 150 2.32 3.83 -18.75
N ASP A 151 1.85 2.58 -18.70
CA ASP A 151 1.04 1.99 -19.77
C ASP A 151 0.04 0.96 -19.25
N VAL A 152 -0.97 0.67 -20.07
CA VAL A 152 -2.00 -0.30 -19.76
C VAL A 152 -2.28 -1.18 -20.97
N HIS A 153 -2.15 -2.49 -20.77
CA HIS A 153 -2.46 -3.48 -21.78
C HIS A 153 -3.59 -4.39 -21.33
N GLU A 154 -4.36 -4.89 -22.28
CA GLU A 154 -5.48 -5.78 -22.02
C GLU A 154 -5.46 -6.96 -23.00
N SER A 155 -5.45 -8.17 -22.45
CA SER A 155 -5.62 -9.41 -23.22
C SER A 155 -7.00 -10.01 -22.96
N PRO A 156 -7.39 -11.09 -23.66
CA PRO A 156 -8.66 -11.76 -23.39
C PRO A 156 -8.80 -12.26 -21.94
N SER A 157 -7.68 -12.52 -21.24
CA SER A 157 -7.68 -13.13 -19.91
C SER A 157 -7.18 -12.22 -18.79
N HIS A 158 -6.40 -11.18 -19.09
CA HIS A 158 -5.73 -10.36 -18.10
C HIS A 158 -5.77 -8.87 -18.45
N LEU A 159 -5.67 -8.04 -17.41
CA LEU A 159 -5.31 -6.64 -17.47
C LEU A 159 -3.87 -6.51 -16.96
N TYR A 160 -3.05 -5.73 -17.65
CA TYR A 160 -1.66 -5.48 -17.30
C TYR A 160 -1.44 -3.99 -17.10
N LEU A 161 -0.90 -3.62 -15.95
CA LEU A 161 -0.52 -2.26 -15.62
C LEU A 161 1.01 -2.20 -15.62
N ALA A 162 1.61 -1.49 -16.59
CA ALA A 162 3.04 -1.23 -16.62
C ALA A 162 3.32 0.00 -15.75
N MET A 163 4.00 -0.23 -14.62
CA MET A 163 4.26 0.77 -13.61
C MET A 163 5.75 1.09 -13.55
N GLU A 164 6.07 2.31 -13.11
CA GLU A 164 7.45 2.73 -12.82
C GLU A 164 8.13 1.69 -11.91
N LEU A 165 9.30 1.21 -12.33
CA LEU A 165 10.08 0.27 -11.53
C LEU A 165 10.82 1.02 -10.42
N VAL A 166 10.53 0.68 -9.18
CA VAL A 166 11.27 1.14 -7.99
C VAL A 166 12.20 0.03 -7.49
N THR A 167 13.46 0.38 -7.20
CA THR A 167 14.50 -0.61 -6.87
C THR A 167 15.19 -0.36 -5.53
N GLY A 168 14.71 0.60 -4.75
CA GLY A 168 15.29 0.96 -3.46
C GLY A 168 14.87 0.05 -2.30
N GLY A 169 13.99 -0.92 -2.53
CA GLY A 169 13.54 -1.86 -1.50
C GLY A 169 12.47 -1.30 -0.57
N GLU A 170 12.05 -2.12 0.38
CA GLU A 170 10.98 -1.81 1.33
C GLU A 170 11.44 -0.85 2.44
N LEU A 171 10.47 -0.12 2.99
CA LEU A 171 10.68 0.89 4.02
C LEU A 171 11.56 0.42 5.20
N PHE A 172 11.21 -0.71 5.81
CA PHE A 172 11.89 -1.16 7.02
C PHE A 172 13.24 -1.82 6.74
N ASP A 173 13.37 -2.57 5.66
CA ASP A 173 14.67 -3.13 5.25
C ASP A 173 15.70 -2.02 5.08
N ARG A 174 15.29 -0.89 4.51
CA ARG A 174 16.15 0.28 4.33
C ARG A 174 16.52 0.96 5.63
N ILE A 175 15.62 1.04 6.61
CA ILE A 175 15.96 1.55 7.94
C ILE A 175 17.00 0.66 8.62
N MET A 176 16.87 -0.66 8.47
CA MET A 176 17.78 -1.65 9.05
C MET A 176 19.20 -1.61 8.46
N GLU A 177 19.37 -1.08 7.25
CA GLU A 177 20.65 -0.93 6.56
C GLU A 177 21.39 0.37 6.90
N ARG A 178 20.75 1.34 7.57
CA ARG A 178 21.36 2.64 7.87
C ARG A 178 22.39 2.55 9.01
N GLY A 179 23.33 3.50 9.02
CA GLY A 179 24.26 3.68 10.14
C GLY A 179 23.65 4.45 11.33
N SER A 180 22.65 5.28 11.08
CA SER A 180 21.91 6.07 12.08
C SER A 180 20.49 6.35 11.60
N TYR A 181 19.54 6.48 12.52
CA TYR A 181 18.15 6.81 12.21
C TYR A 181 17.52 7.56 13.36
N THR A 182 16.94 8.72 13.07
CA THR A 182 16.43 9.69 14.05
C THR A 182 14.92 9.90 13.94
N GLU A 183 14.33 10.55 14.93
CA GLU A 183 12.95 11.01 14.84
C GLU A 183 12.75 12.00 13.68
N LYS A 184 13.76 12.82 13.37
CA LYS A 184 13.75 13.74 12.22
C LYS A 184 13.71 13.00 10.88
N ASP A 185 14.44 11.89 10.75
CA ASP A 185 14.34 11.00 9.58
C ASP A 185 12.92 10.46 9.41
N ALA A 186 12.32 9.98 10.50
CA ALA A 186 10.95 9.47 10.52
C ALA A 186 9.94 10.56 10.11
N SER A 187 10.06 11.76 10.68
CA SER A 187 9.21 12.91 10.36
C SER A 187 9.30 13.28 8.88
N HIS A 188 10.52 13.36 8.33
CA HIS A 188 10.72 13.67 6.92
C HIS A 188 10.07 12.64 6.00
N LEU A 189 10.21 11.35 6.32
CA LEU A 189 9.60 10.25 5.59
C LEU A 189 8.07 10.32 5.64
N VAL A 190 7.50 10.47 6.84
CA VAL A 190 6.05 10.59 7.03
C VAL A 190 5.50 11.82 6.30
N GLY A 191 6.23 12.93 6.27
CA GLY A 191 5.88 14.13 5.51
C GLY A 191 5.78 13.86 4.00
N GLN A 192 6.72 13.11 3.41
CA GLN A 192 6.66 12.73 1.99
C GLN A 192 5.44 11.85 1.69
N VAL A 193 5.16 10.85 2.55
CA VAL A 193 4.00 9.96 2.38
C VAL A 193 2.69 10.73 2.56
N LEU A 194 2.59 11.61 3.55
CA LEU A 194 1.45 12.50 3.75
C LEU A 194 1.22 13.40 2.54
N GLY A 195 2.27 13.94 1.92
CA GLY A 195 2.19 14.72 0.69
C GLY A 195 1.55 13.93 -0.45
N ALA A 196 2.04 12.71 -0.69
CA ALA A 196 1.48 11.80 -1.68
C ALA A 196 0.01 11.46 -1.42
N VAL A 197 -0.33 11.07 -0.19
CA VAL A 197 -1.69 10.68 0.17
C VAL A 197 -2.64 11.88 0.14
N SER A 198 -2.18 13.07 0.56
CA SER A 198 -2.92 14.33 0.42
C SER A 198 -3.23 14.64 -1.05
N TYR A 199 -2.27 14.42 -1.95
CA TYR A 199 -2.49 14.58 -3.39
C TYR A 199 -3.57 13.60 -3.90
N LEU A 200 -3.48 12.30 -3.57
CA LEU A 200 -4.51 11.31 -3.92
C LEU A 200 -5.90 11.73 -3.39
N HIS A 201 -5.95 12.17 -2.13
CA HIS A 201 -7.16 12.63 -1.49
C HIS A 201 -7.76 13.85 -2.20
N SER A 202 -6.94 14.76 -2.73
CA SER A 202 -7.40 15.91 -3.50
C SER A 202 -8.10 15.51 -4.81
N LEU A 203 -7.70 14.37 -5.39
CA LEU A 203 -8.31 13.77 -6.58
C LEU A 203 -9.52 12.87 -6.25
N GLY A 204 -9.91 12.77 -4.98
CA GLY A 204 -11.01 11.91 -4.53
C GLY A 204 -10.64 10.42 -4.45
N ILE A 205 -9.35 10.10 -4.48
CA ILE A 205 -8.84 8.73 -4.37
C ILE A 205 -8.54 8.44 -2.90
N VAL A 206 -8.85 7.21 -2.46
CA VAL A 206 -8.51 6.69 -1.13
C VAL A 206 -7.69 5.43 -1.36
N HIS A 207 -6.51 5.32 -0.74
CA HIS A 207 -5.60 4.21 -0.98
C HIS A 207 -6.13 2.89 -0.39
N ARG A 208 -6.63 2.91 0.86
CA ARG A 208 -7.28 1.80 1.59
C ARG A 208 -6.40 0.62 2.00
N ASP A 209 -5.15 0.58 1.57
CA ASP A 209 -4.20 -0.51 1.85
C ASP A 209 -2.81 0.08 2.10
N LEU A 210 -2.74 1.22 2.81
CA LEU A 210 -1.46 1.75 3.24
C LEU A 210 -0.88 0.84 4.31
N LYS A 211 0.33 0.36 4.03
CA LYS A 211 1.12 -0.51 4.89
C LYS A 211 2.60 -0.40 4.46
N PRO A 212 3.55 -0.79 5.31
CA PRO A 212 4.98 -0.68 5.01
C PRO A 212 5.39 -1.34 3.69
N GLU A 213 4.77 -2.45 3.32
CA GLU A 213 5.04 -3.17 2.07
C GLU A 213 4.68 -2.36 0.81
N ASN A 214 3.81 -1.36 0.94
CA ASN A 214 3.40 -0.47 -0.15
C ASN A 214 4.16 0.88 -0.12
N LEU A 215 5.20 0.99 0.71
CA LEU A 215 6.09 2.14 0.80
C LEU A 215 7.50 1.70 0.40
N LEU A 216 7.92 2.10 -0.79
CA LEU A 216 9.15 1.62 -1.42
C LEU A 216 10.09 2.79 -1.69
N TYR A 217 11.38 2.60 -1.48
CA TYR A 217 12.35 3.60 -1.92
C TYR A 217 12.54 3.53 -3.44
N ALA A 218 12.63 4.70 -4.09
CA ALA A 218 12.81 4.77 -5.54
C ALA A 218 14.10 4.08 -6.01
N THR A 219 15.21 4.29 -5.29
CA THR A 219 16.56 3.84 -5.64
C THR A 219 17.30 3.31 -4.40
N PRO A 220 18.37 2.51 -4.55
CA PRO A 220 19.14 1.99 -3.41
C PRO A 220 20.06 3.05 -2.77
N PHE A 221 20.10 4.28 -3.28
CA PHE A 221 20.93 5.36 -2.74
C PHE A 221 20.34 5.93 -1.44
N GLU A 222 21.22 6.46 -0.58
CA GLU A 222 20.85 6.93 0.76
C GLU A 222 19.87 8.12 0.73
N ASP A 223 20.00 8.99 -0.27
CA ASP A 223 19.15 10.15 -0.51
C ASP A 223 17.84 9.82 -1.26
N SER A 224 17.53 8.52 -1.45
CA SER A 224 16.36 8.11 -2.18
C SER A 224 15.07 8.58 -1.51
N LYS A 225 14.16 9.13 -2.33
CA LYS A 225 12.79 9.43 -1.94
C LYS A 225 11.96 8.15 -1.68
N ILE A 226 10.97 8.26 -0.81
CA ILE A 226 9.95 7.23 -0.59
C ILE A 226 8.84 7.35 -1.64
N MET A 227 8.30 6.23 -2.09
CA MET A 227 7.25 6.13 -3.10
C MET A 227 6.08 5.31 -2.55
N VAL A 228 4.86 5.83 -2.72
CA VAL A 228 3.62 5.10 -2.45
C VAL A 228 3.28 4.25 -3.68
N SER A 229 3.13 2.95 -3.48
CA SER A 229 2.77 1.97 -4.53
C SER A 229 1.39 1.36 -4.27
N ASP A 230 0.88 0.55 -5.21
CA ASP A 230 -0.30 -0.31 -5.03
C ASP A 230 -1.63 0.34 -4.60
N PHE A 231 -1.80 1.63 -4.87
CA PHE A 231 -3.01 2.39 -4.57
C PHE A 231 -4.16 2.19 -5.59
N GLY A 232 -3.86 1.63 -6.77
CA GLY A 232 -4.82 1.41 -7.86
C GLY A 232 -5.54 0.07 -7.76
N LEU A 233 -6.88 0.11 -7.78
CA LEU A 233 -7.87 -0.97 -7.73
C LEU A 233 -8.27 -1.45 -6.32
N SER A 234 -7.84 -0.73 -5.28
CA SER A 234 -8.18 -1.04 -3.88
C SER A 234 -9.69 -0.93 -3.60
N LYS A 235 -10.40 -0.03 -4.31
CA LYS A 235 -11.87 0.09 -4.23
C LYS A 235 -12.59 -1.15 -4.77
N ILE A 236 -12.00 -1.80 -5.76
CA ILE A 236 -12.54 -2.97 -6.46
C ILE A 236 -12.28 -4.23 -5.63
N GLN A 237 -11.12 -4.31 -4.98
CA GLN A 237 -10.80 -5.36 -4.00
C GLN A 237 -11.71 -5.28 -2.77
N ALA A 238 -11.99 -4.08 -2.24
CA ALA A 238 -12.84 -3.89 -1.06
C ALA A 238 -14.25 -4.53 -1.21
N GLY A 239 -14.84 -4.48 -2.42
CA GLY A 239 -16.14 -5.11 -2.67
C GLY A 239 -16.13 -6.65 -2.64
N ASN A 240 -14.97 -7.30 -2.77
CA ASN A 240 -14.81 -8.76 -2.64
C ASN A 240 -14.21 -9.17 -1.28
N MET A 241 -13.56 -8.24 -0.57
CA MET A 241 -12.93 -8.48 0.74
C MET A 241 -13.89 -8.35 1.93
N LEU A 242 -15.14 -7.93 1.72
CA LEU A 242 -16.17 -7.87 2.76
C LEU A 242 -16.42 -9.22 3.48
N GLY A 243 -15.93 -10.35 2.94
CA GLY A 243 -16.06 -11.67 3.54
C GLY A 243 -14.76 -12.35 3.95
N THR A 244 -13.59 -11.71 3.83
CA THR A 244 -12.32 -12.39 4.17
C THR A 244 -11.33 -11.36 4.72
N ALA A 245 -11.03 -11.48 6.01
CA ALA A 245 -10.00 -10.72 6.72
C ALA A 245 -8.61 -11.05 6.14
N CYS A 246 -8.32 -10.52 4.95
CA CYS A 246 -7.10 -10.77 4.19
C CYS A 246 -6.29 -9.48 4.08
N GLY A 247 -5.83 -9.01 5.24
CA GLY A 247 -4.79 -8.00 5.37
C GLY A 247 -4.08 -8.24 6.70
N THR A 248 -2.91 -7.63 6.90
CA THR A 248 -2.32 -7.54 8.25
C THR A 248 -3.26 -6.64 9.08
N PRO A 249 -4.08 -7.18 9.99
CA PRO A 249 -5.21 -6.43 10.58
C PRO A 249 -4.79 -5.16 11.34
N GLY A 250 -3.52 -5.08 11.76
CA GLY A 250 -2.99 -3.97 12.55
C GLY A 250 -3.04 -2.57 11.89
N TYR A 251 -3.21 -2.48 10.56
CA TYR A 251 -3.30 -1.19 9.85
C TYR A 251 -4.74 -0.76 9.53
N VAL A 252 -5.73 -1.62 9.82
CA VAL A 252 -7.13 -1.37 9.46
C VAL A 252 -7.77 -0.40 10.45
N ALA A 253 -8.46 0.61 9.94
CA ALA A 253 -9.16 1.60 10.76
C ALA A 253 -10.40 1.02 11.47
N PRO A 254 -10.80 1.55 12.65
CA PRO A 254 -11.94 1.05 13.41
C PRO A 254 -13.23 0.99 12.58
N GLU A 255 -13.51 2.02 11.79
CA GLU A 255 -14.73 2.12 10.98
C GLU A 255 -14.82 1.05 9.87
N LEU A 256 -13.67 0.52 9.40
CA LEU A 256 -13.64 -0.60 8.45
C LEU A 256 -14.01 -1.92 9.12
N LEU A 257 -13.54 -2.14 10.36
CA LEU A 257 -13.92 -3.31 11.15
C LEU A 257 -15.39 -3.27 11.58
N GLU A 258 -15.91 -2.09 11.88
CA GLU A 258 -17.33 -1.85 12.19
C GLU A 258 -18.24 -1.88 10.95
N GLN A 259 -17.67 -2.05 9.74
CA GLN A 259 -18.39 -2.03 8.46
C GLN A 259 -19.21 -0.74 8.24
N LYS A 260 -18.76 0.38 8.79
CA LYS A 260 -19.39 1.69 8.60
C LYS A 260 -18.97 2.30 7.26
N PRO A 261 -19.74 3.26 6.72
CA PRO A 261 -19.26 4.08 5.62
C PRO A 261 -17.91 4.72 5.96
N TYR A 262 -16.93 4.52 5.10
CA TYR A 262 -15.55 4.98 5.31
C TYR A 262 -15.10 5.85 4.14
N GLY A 263 -14.04 6.63 4.36
CA GLY A 263 -13.50 7.56 3.38
C GLY A 263 -12.01 7.77 3.57
N LYS A 264 -11.52 8.96 3.21
CA LYS A 264 -10.11 9.36 3.27
C LYS A 264 -9.43 9.14 4.64
N ALA A 265 -10.20 9.21 5.73
CA ALA A 265 -9.72 9.05 7.09
C ALA A 265 -9.07 7.68 7.39
N VAL A 266 -9.41 6.62 6.62
CA VAL A 266 -8.81 5.29 6.82
C VAL A 266 -7.31 5.28 6.46
N ASP A 267 -6.92 6.06 5.46
CA ASP A 267 -5.51 6.20 5.08
C ASP A 267 -4.72 6.92 6.17
N VAL A 268 -5.34 7.91 6.82
CA VAL A 268 -4.71 8.66 7.92
C VAL A 268 -4.48 7.79 9.15
N TRP A 269 -5.43 6.89 9.46
CA TRP A 269 -5.25 5.88 10.49
C TRP A 269 -4.04 4.99 10.20
N ALA A 270 -3.97 4.44 8.98
CA ALA A 270 -2.84 3.60 8.57
C ALA A 270 -1.50 4.34 8.66
N LEU A 271 -1.45 5.63 8.31
CA LEU A 271 -0.27 6.47 8.50
C LEU A 271 0.07 6.68 9.98
N GLY A 272 -0.91 6.73 10.87
CA GLY A 272 -0.69 6.76 12.33
C GLY A 272 -0.01 5.48 12.82
N VAL A 273 -0.48 4.32 12.34
CA VAL A 273 0.12 3.02 12.65
C VAL A 273 1.56 2.93 12.12
N ILE A 274 1.80 3.35 10.87
CA ILE A 274 3.14 3.37 10.27
C ILE A 274 4.07 4.32 11.04
N SER A 275 3.59 5.52 11.40
CA SER A 275 4.37 6.51 12.17
C SER A 275 4.76 5.98 13.55
N TYR A 276 3.85 5.25 14.21
CA TYR A 276 4.15 4.60 15.48
C TYR A 276 5.29 3.58 15.33
N ILE A 277 5.19 2.68 14.35
CA ILE A 277 6.23 1.64 14.13
C ILE A 277 7.56 2.28 13.72
N LEU A 278 7.54 3.35 12.94
CA LEU A 278 8.76 4.06 12.54
C LEU A 278 9.54 4.66 13.72
N LEU A 279 8.91 4.86 14.88
CA LEU A 279 9.55 5.48 16.05
C LEU A 279 9.96 4.49 17.13
N CYS A 280 9.31 3.32 17.21
CA CYS A 280 9.60 2.33 18.25
C CYS A 280 9.87 0.90 17.74
N GLY A 281 9.61 0.61 16.47
CA GLY A 281 9.84 -0.68 15.83
C GLY A 281 8.83 -1.78 16.14
N TYR A 282 7.69 -1.47 16.78
CA TYR A 282 6.60 -2.40 17.04
C TYR A 282 5.22 -1.79 16.74
N PRO A 283 4.20 -2.59 16.39
CA PRO A 283 2.87 -2.05 16.08
C PRO A 283 2.13 -1.57 17.34
N PRO A 284 1.31 -0.50 17.24
CA PRO A 284 0.51 0.02 18.37
C PRO A 284 -0.58 -0.94 18.83
N PHE A 285 -1.03 -1.83 17.95
CA PHE A 285 -2.05 -2.84 18.22
C PHE A 285 -1.45 -4.21 17.94
N TYR A 286 -1.39 -5.05 18.97
CA TYR A 286 -0.89 -6.41 18.85
C TYR A 286 -1.49 -7.27 19.96
N ASP A 287 -2.03 -8.41 19.57
CA ASP A 287 -2.40 -9.48 20.47
C ASP A 287 -2.17 -10.83 19.76
N GLU A 288 -2.02 -11.90 20.53
CA GLU A 288 -1.99 -13.26 19.97
C GLU A 288 -3.39 -13.72 19.53
N SER A 289 -4.43 -13.14 20.13
CA SER A 289 -5.83 -13.41 19.86
C SER A 289 -6.42 -12.33 18.96
N ASP A 290 -6.94 -12.73 17.79
CA ASP A 290 -7.57 -11.81 16.84
C ASP A 290 -8.72 -10.99 17.46
N PRO A 291 -9.64 -11.56 18.27
CA PRO A 291 -10.67 -10.79 18.99
C PRO A 291 -10.12 -9.66 19.87
N GLU A 292 -9.05 -9.92 20.62
CA GLU A 292 -8.41 -8.93 21.49
C GLU A 292 -7.71 -7.84 20.67
N LEU A 293 -7.01 -8.22 19.60
CA LEU A 293 -6.43 -7.27 18.64
C LEU A 293 -7.51 -6.36 18.04
N PHE A 294 -8.62 -6.92 17.55
CA PHE A 294 -9.73 -6.13 17.03
C PHE A 294 -10.35 -5.24 18.11
N SER A 295 -10.47 -5.73 19.34
CA SER A 295 -10.96 -4.94 20.48
C SER A 295 -10.07 -3.73 20.77
N GLN A 296 -8.75 -3.89 20.73
CA GLN A 296 -7.78 -2.78 20.87
C GLN A 296 -7.98 -1.75 19.75
N ILE A 297 -8.03 -2.19 18.49
CA ILE A 297 -8.24 -1.31 17.33
C ILE A 297 -9.57 -0.55 17.47
N LEU A 298 -10.67 -1.25 17.73
CA LEU A 298 -12.02 -0.67 17.85
C LEU A 298 -12.12 0.38 18.97
N ARG A 299 -11.30 0.25 20.01
CA ARG A 299 -11.23 1.20 21.13
C ARG A 299 -10.16 2.27 20.94
N ALA A 300 -9.34 2.18 19.90
CA ALA A 300 -8.09 2.93 19.75
C ALA A 300 -7.22 2.85 21.02
N SER A 301 -7.13 1.65 21.59
CA SER A 301 -6.38 1.37 22.82
C SER A 301 -4.94 1.02 22.47
N TYR A 302 -4.04 2.00 22.56
CA TYR A 302 -2.60 1.85 22.42
C TYR A 302 -1.91 2.72 23.46
N GLU A 303 -0.67 2.39 23.81
CA GLU A 303 0.12 3.12 24.78
C GLU A 303 1.49 3.49 24.20
N PHE A 304 2.19 4.43 24.85
CA PHE A 304 3.55 4.80 24.51
C PHE A 304 4.47 4.24 25.60
N ASP A 305 4.74 2.93 25.52
CA ASP A 305 5.35 2.17 26.61
C ASP A 305 6.81 2.55 26.87
N SER A 306 7.15 2.69 28.15
CA SER A 306 8.56 2.71 28.59
C SER A 306 9.19 1.31 28.43
N PRO A 307 10.49 1.23 28.08
CA PRO A 307 11.41 2.34 27.86
C PRO A 307 11.42 2.88 26.41
N PHE A 308 10.67 2.28 25.49
CA PHE A 308 10.81 2.53 24.05
C PHE A 308 10.41 3.95 23.63
N TRP A 309 9.49 4.58 24.37
CA TRP A 309 8.96 5.91 24.07
C TRP A 309 9.49 7.02 24.98
N ASP A 310 10.40 6.69 25.92
CA ASP A 310 10.94 7.66 26.88
C ASP A 310 11.77 8.74 26.18
N ASP A 311 12.45 8.36 25.10
CA ASP A 311 13.35 9.21 24.33
C ASP A 311 12.71 9.82 23.07
N ILE A 312 11.42 9.57 22.85
CA ILE A 312 10.65 10.09 21.71
C ILE A 312 9.91 11.36 22.14
N SER A 313 9.92 12.40 21.29
CA SER A 313 9.32 13.68 21.64
C SER A 313 7.81 13.59 21.91
N GLU A 314 7.32 14.42 22.84
CA GLU A 314 5.86 14.55 23.01
C GLU A 314 5.18 15.10 21.76
N SER A 315 5.90 15.83 20.89
CA SER A 315 5.36 16.29 19.62
C SER A 315 5.08 15.13 18.66
N ALA A 316 5.91 14.09 18.64
CA ALA A 316 5.65 12.89 17.84
C ALA A 316 4.47 12.10 18.38
N LYS A 317 4.39 11.94 19.71
CA LYS A 317 3.27 11.26 20.37
C LYS A 317 1.96 12.01 20.12
N ASP A 318 1.98 13.34 20.22
CA ASP A 318 0.82 14.19 19.91
C ASP A 318 0.38 14.07 18.45
N PHE A 319 1.33 14.07 17.51
CA PHE A 319 1.04 13.81 16.11
C PHE A 319 0.32 12.46 15.92
N ILE A 320 0.86 11.38 16.50
CA ILE A 320 0.26 10.04 16.42
C ILE A 320 -1.14 10.01 17.02
N ARG A 321 -1.38 10.68 18.16
CA ARG A 321 -2.71 10.77 18.78
C ARG A 321 -3.76 11.35 17.83
N HIS A 322 -3.40 12.38 17.05
CA HIS A 322 -4.30 12.97 16.07
C HIS A 322 -4.58 12.08 14.85
N LEU A 323 -3.65 11.19 14.49
CA LEU A 323 -3.81 10.23 13.39
C LEU A 323 -4.55 8.96 13.82
N LEU A 324 -4.30 8.48 15.04
CA LEU A 324 -4.96 7.33 15.68
C LEU A 324 -6.20 7.73 16.50
N GLU A 325 -6.84 8.83 16.13
CA GLU A 325 -8.13 9.23 16.69
C GLU A 325 -9.24 8.28 16.18
N ARG A 326 -10.01 7.72 17.12
CA ARG A 326 -11.06 6.75 16.82
C ARG A 326 -12.16 7.34 15.95
N ASP A 327 -12.61 8.56 16.27
CA ASP A 327 -13.67 9.24 15.51
C ASP A 327 -13.10 9.79 14.19
N PRO A 328 -13.49 9.25 13.02
CA PRO A 328 -12.96 9.70 11.74
C PRO A 328 -13.31 11.17 11.41
N GLN A 329 -14.27 11.78 12.11
CA GLN A 329 -14.59 13.22 11.96
C GLN A 329 -13.66 14.12 12.77
N LYS A 330 -13.02 13.59 13.83
CA LYS A 330 -12.04 14.31 14.66
C LYS A 330 -10.61 14.01 14.24
N ARG A 331 -10.39 12.84 13.64
CA ARG A 331 -9.11 12.43 13.08
C ARG A 331 -8.63 13.47 12.08
N PHE A 332 -7.34 13.78 12.13
CA PHE A 332 -6.75 14.73 11.19
C PHE A 332 -6.96 14.29 9.74
N THR A 333 -7.05 15.28 8.86
CA THR A 333 -6.83 15.10 7.42
C THR A 333 -5.33 15.12 7.12
N CYS A 334 -4.90 14.61 5.96
CA CYS A 334 -3.50 14.71 5.55
C CYS A 334 -3.00 16.17 5.51
N GLN A 335 -3.86 17.12 5.14
CA GLN A 335 -3.52 18.55 5.14
C GLN A 335 -3.27 19.09 6.55
N GLN A 336 -4.08 18.71 7.54
CA GLN A 336 -3.85 19.08 8.94
C GLN A 336 -2.59 18.42 9.49
N ALA A 337 -2.37 17.14 9.18
CA ALA A 337 -1.18 16.40 9.59
C ALA A 337 0.11 17.01 9.02
N LEU A 338 0.11 17.46 7.76
CA LEU A 338 1.23 18.19 7.14
C LEU A 338 1.55 19.52 7.84
N GLN A 339 0.58 20.14 8.49
CA GLN A 339 0.75 21.40 9.25
C GLN A 339 1.14 21.17 10.71
N HIS A 340 1.18 19.91 11.17
CA HIS A 340 1.57 19.61 12.53
C HIS A 340 3.04 19.98 12.79
N LEU A 341 3.37 20.45 13.99
CA LEU A 341 4.72 20.93 14.33
C LEU A 341 5.79 19.83 14.19
N TRP A 342 5.41 18.58 14.45
CA TRP A 342 6.29 17.43 14.24
C TRP A 342 6.75 17.25 12.79
N ILE A 343 5.92 17.64 11.81
CA ILE A 343 6.19 17.51 10.37
C ILE A 343 6.75 18.81 9.79
N SER A 344 6.16 19.95 10.13
CA SER A 344 6.44 21.25 9.49
C SER A 344 7.32 22.19 10.32
N GLY A 345 7.56 21.86 11.59
CA GLY A 345 8.43 22.61 12.49
C GLY A 345 9.69 21.83 12.85
N ASP A 346 10.39 22.31 13.87
CA ASP A 346 11.66 21.75 14.36
C ASP A 346 11.48 20.99 15.68
N THR A 347 10.33 20.34 15.91
CA THR A 347 10.06 19.62 17.17
C THR A 347 10.51 18.15 17.16
N ALA A 348 10.84 17.59 15.99
CA ALA A 348 11.37 16.25 15.88
C ALA A 348 12.83 16.19 16.35
N PHE A 349 13.15 15.23 17.22
CA PHE A 349 14.50 15.10 17.78
C PHE A 349 15.53 14.55 16.78
N ASP A 350 16.77 15.05 16.88
CA ASP A 350 17.92 14.62 16.08
C ASP A 350 18.77 13.55 16.80
N ARG A 351 18.13 12.83 17.73
CA ARG A 351 18.78 11.76 18.50
C ARG A 351 18.66 10.46 17.72
N ASP A 352 19.75 9.71 17.66
CA ASP A 352 19.76 8.37 17.08
C ASP A 352 18.93 7.40 17.94
N ILE A 353 17.90 6.83 17.31
CA ILE A 353 16.98 5.83 17.87
C ILE A 353 17.12 4.49 17.15
N LEU A 354 18.05 4.35 16.20
CA LEU A 354 18.19 3.14 15.38
C LEU A 354 18.38 1.88 16.22
N GLY A 355 19.19 1.94 17.28
CA GLY A 355 19.51 0.78 18.11
C GLY A 355 18.26 0.12 18.71
N SER A 356 17.38 0.91 19.35
CA SER A 356 16.14 0.40 19.95
C SER A 356 15.13 0.00 18.88
N VAL A 357 14.95 0.82 17.84
CA VAL A 357 13.98 0.57 16.76
C VAL A 357 14.32 -0.70 15.99
N SER A 358 15.58 -0.85 15.58
CA SER A 358 16.05 -2.00 14.79
C SER A 358 15.90 -3.33 15.53
N GLU A 359 16.21 -3.35 16.84
CA GLU A 359 16.03 -4.53 17.67
C GLU A 359 14.55 -4.97 17.73
N GLN A 360 13.63 -4.00 17.87
CA GLN A 360 12.19 -4.29 17.88
C GLN A 360 11.68 -4.71 16.51
N ILE A 361 12.12 -4.05 15.43
CA ILE A 361 11.78 -4.45 14.05
C ILE A 361 12.22 -5.90 13.83
N GLN A 362 13.46 -6.27 14.16
CA GLN A 362 13.93 -7.65 13.99
C GLN A 362 13.08 -8.65 14.78
N LYS A 363 12.75 -8.37 16.04
CA LYS A 363 11.91 -9.24 16.88
C LYS A 363 10.49 -9.40 16.34
N ASN A 364 9.90 -8.32 15.84
CA ASN A 364 8.51 -8.31 15.37
C ASN A 364 8.37 -8.83 13.93
N PHE A 365 9.28 -8.49 13.03
CA PHE A 365 9.27 -8.97 11.65
C PHE A 365 9.69 -10.43 11.53
N ALA A 366 10.60 -10.93 12.39
CA ALA A 366 10.86 -12.37 12.49
C ALA A 366 9.56 -13.12 12.85
N ARG A 367 8.75 -12.61 13.78
CA ARG A 367 7.44 -13.19 14.11
C ARG A 367 6.46 -13.14 12.92
N THR A 368 6.48 -12.07 12.12
CA THR A 368 5.61 -11.91 10.93
C THR A 368 6.01 -12.84 9.77
N HIS A 369 7.31 -13.03 9.52
CA HIS A 369 7.81 -14.04 8.58
C HIS A 369 7.48 -15.47 9.03
N TRP A 370 7.56 -15.75 10.34
CA TRP A 370 7.14 -17.04 10.91
C TRP A 370 5.62 -17.27 10.79
N LYS A 371 4.79 -16.24 10.99
CA LYS A 371 3.33 -16.32 10.80
C LYS A 371 2.94 -16.54 9.32
N ARG A 372 3.66 -15.94 8.36
CA ARG A 372 3.49 -16.21 6.92
C ARG A 372 3.78 -17.68 6.56
N ALA A 373 4.77 -18.31 7.19
CA ALA A 373 5.08 -19.73 6.97
C ALA A 373 4.06 -20.69 7.62
N PHE A 374 3.47 -20.31 8.76
CA PHE A 374 2.52 -21.16 9.49
C PHE A 374 1.10 -21.13 8.91
N ASN A 375 0.67 -19.97 8.37
CA ASN A 375 -0.66 -19.81 7.76
C ASN A 375 -0.83 -20.62 6.47
N ALA A 376 0.25 -20.95 5.77
CA ALA A 376 0.20 -21.81 4.59
C ALA A 376 -0.07 -23.30 4.92
N THR A 377 0.29 -23.77 6.12
CA THR A 377 0.23 -25.21 6.46
C THR A 377 -0.93 -25.58 7.40
N SER A 378 -1.34 -24.67 8.28
CA SER A 378 -2.47 -24.90 9.20
C SER A 378 -3.84 -24.75 8.52
N PHE A 379 -3.94 -23.89 7.50
CA PHE A 379 -5.17 -23.69 6.72
C PHE A 379 -5.55 -24.94 5.89
N LEU A 380 -4.56 -25.63 5.30
CA LEU A 380 -4.78 -26.87 4.54
C LEU A 380 -5.21 -28.06 5.43
N ARG A 381 -4.79 -28.06 6.70
CA ARG A 381 -5.18 -29.12 7.65
C ARG A 381 -6.61 -28.94 8.17
N HIS A 382 -7.09 -27.70 8.27
CA HIS A 382 -8.45 -27.40 8.69
C HIS A 382 -9.50 -27.66 7.59
N ILE A 383 -9.16 -27.45 6.31
CA ILE A 383 -10.06 -27.76 5.18
C ILE A 383 -10.25 -29.27 4.97
N ARG A 384 -9.21 -30.10 5.20
CA ARG A 384 -9.36 -31.57 5.12
C ARG A 384 -10.22 -32.16 6.23
N LYS A 385 -10.36 -31.48 7.37
CA LYS A 385 -11.13 -31.97 8.53
C LYS A 385 -12.58 -31.48 8.55
N LEU A 386 -12.91 -30.45 7.78
CA LEU A 386 -14.28 -29.93 7.61
C LEU A 386 -15.00 -30.46 6.36
N GLY A 387 -14.29 -31.17 5.47
CA GLY A 387 -14.87 -31.79 4.27
C GLY A 387 -15.37 -33.23 4.45
N GLN A 388 -15.30 -33.80 5.66
CA GLN A 388 -15.91 -35.09 5.97
C GLN A 388 -16.66 -34.99 7.29
N SER A 389 -17.98 -34.81 7.20
CA SER A 389 -18.90 -35.25 8.25
C SER A 389 -19.97 -36.15 7.63
N PRO A 390 -20.43 -37.17 8.39
CA PRO A 390 -21.19 -38.28 7.86
C PRO A 390 -22.71 -38.09 8.02
N GLU A 391 -23.44 -39.00 7.36
CA GLU A 391 -24.90 -39.26 7.44
C GLU A 391 -25.78 -38.39 6.52
N GLY A 392 -26.64 -38.93 5.66
CA GLY A 392 -26.98 -40.31 5.33
C GLY A 392 -28.15 -40.29 4.35
N GLU A 393 -28.07 -41.09 3.28
CA GLU A 393 -29.24 -41.42 2.46
C GLU A 393 -29.41 -42.94 2.43
N ARG A 394 -30.51 -43.39 3.03
CA ARG A 394 -31.09 -44.71 2.84
C ARG A 394 -32.03 -44.68 1.63
N ALA A 395 -32.02 -45.80 0.91
CA ALA A 395 -33.08 -46.40 0.09
C ALA A 395 -33.13 -46.06 -1.41
N SER A 396 -32.59 -46.96 -2.23
CA SER A 396 -33.36 -47.85 -3.15
C SER A 396 -32.37 -48.76 -3.89
N GLU A 397 -32.35 -50.05 -3.55
CA GLU A 397 -32.81 -51.15 -4.42
C GLU A 397 -31.91 -51.44 -5.64
N GLN A 398 -31.08 -52.48 -5.52
CA GLN A 398 -31.24 -53.77 -6.24
C GLN A 398 -29.94 -54.59 -6.18
N GLY A 399 -30.10 -55.88 -5.91
CA GLY A 399 -29.30 -56.89 -6.61
C GLY A 399 -28.06 -57.45 -5.91
N MET A 400 -28.30 -58.58 -5.23
CA MET A 400 -27.47 -59.79 -5.27
C MET A 400 -26.14 -59.85 -4.50
N ALA A 401 -26.24 -60.62 -3.41
CA ALA A 401 -25.60 -61.93 -3.27
C ALA A 401 -24.24 -62.02 -2.53
N ARG A 402 -24.37 -62.53 -1.29
CA ARG A 402 -23.77 -63.78 -0.77
C ARG A 402 -22.56 -63.68 0.18
N HIS A 403 -22.72 -64.51 1.21
CA HIS A 403 -21.76 -65.16 2.13
C HIS A 403 -21.35 -64.37 3.39
N SER A 404 -21.99 -64.58 4.55
CA SER A 404 -21.92 -65.74 5.48
C SER A 404 -20.55 -65.91 6.16
N HIS A 405 -20.38 -65.48 7.41
CA HIS A 405 -20.52 -66.39 8.56
C HIS A 405 -20.35 -65.67 9.91
N SER A 406 -21.18 -66.14 10.83
CA SER A 406 -21.17 -66.05 12.30
C SER A 406 -19.81 -65.91 12.98
N GLY A 407 -19.77 -65.01 13.96
CA GLY A 407 -18.64 -64.85 14.86
C GLY A 407 -18.51 -65.91 15.95
N LEU A 408 -17.43 -65.80 16.71
CA LEU A 408 -17.27 -66.31 18.06
C LEU A 408 -16.09 -65.55 18.73
N ARG A 409 -16.40 -64.99 19.90
CA ARG A 409 -15.57 -64.80 21.11
C ARG A 409 -14.20 -64.09 21.02
N ALA A 410 -14.22 -62.86 21.53
CA ALA A 410 -13.57 -62.42 22.78
C ALA A 410 -12.21 -63.02 23.19
N GLY A 411 -11.25 -62.12 23.42
CA GLY A 411 -10.21 -62.29 24.42
C GLY A 411 -8.83 -61.74 24.00
N GLN A 412 -8.52 -60.52 24.46
CA GLN A 412 -7.21 -60.01 24.92
C GLN A 412 -5.95 -60.53 24.20
N THR A 413 -5.01 -59.71 23.70
CA THR A 413 -4.09 -58.88 24.52
C THR A 413 -3.22 -58.02 23.58
N LEU A 414 -2.79 -56.85 24.06
CA LEU A 414 -1.90 -55.89 23.42
C LEU A 414 -0.53 -56.46 22.98
N LYS A 415 0.06 -55.88 21.93
CA LYS A 415 1.46 -55.39 21.93
C LYS A 415 1.81 -54.56 20.68
N TRP A 416 2.28 -53.34 20.97
CA TRP A 416 2.95 -52.32 20.14
C TRP A 416 2.09 -51.45 19.23
#